data_AF-A0A4R8VLA5-F1
#
_entry.id   AF-A0A4R8VLA5-F1
#
_cell.length_a   1.000
_cell.length_b   1.000
_cell.length_c   1.000
_cell.angle_alpha   90.00
_cell.angle_beta   90.00
_cell.angle_gamma   90.00
#
_symmetry.space_group_name_H-M   'P 1'
#
loop_
_entity.id
_entity.type
_entity.pdbx_description
1 polymer ?
#
loop_
_entity_poly.entity_id
_entity_poly.type
_entity_poly.pdbx_seq_one_letter_code
_entity_poly.pdbx_strand_id
1 'polypeptide(L)'
;MIRRATSRAELVVTEISAPAQLAPYSFALAANITPMRPGKDSELGTGRFILLYDPDEPEGWNGAFRVVCFAQAPLEVEIGLDPFLAEVTWAWLVDALNSRKAKYTAASGTATKIISSGFGELAKQGDGAQIELRASWTPLDHNLTAHVEGWGELLCMLAGLPPAGEGVSMLSARRAARG
;
A
#
# COMPACT_ATOMS: atom_id res chain seq x y z
N MET A 1 10.81 7.74 16.59
CA MET A 1 9.43 7.28 16.90
C MET A 1 8.92 6.28 15.87
N ILE A 2 9.23 6.44 14.56
CA ILE A 2 8.85 5.51 13.47
C ILE A 2 9.39 4.07 13.65
N ARG A 3 10.59 3.89 14.23
CA ARG A 3 11.18 2.56 14.51
C ARG A 3 10.38 1.67 15.48
N ARG A 4 9.27 2.16 16.04
CA ARG A 4 8.33 1.40 16.89
C ARG A 4 7.08 0.93 16.15
N ALA A 5 6.94 1.22 14.85
CA ALA A 5 5.82 0.71 14.05
C ALA A 5 5.82 -0.81 14.11
N THR A 6 4.70 -1.40 14.52
CA THR A 6 4.58 -2.86 14.58
C THR A 6 4.05 -3.36 13.24
N SER A 7 4.90 -4.01 12.45
CA SER A 7 4.47 -4.65 11.20
C SER A 7 4.04 -6.10 11.42
N ARG A 8 3.18 -6.59 10.54
CA ARG A 8 2.86 -8.02 10.47
C ARG A 8 4.09 -8.82 10.03
N ALA A 9 4.13 -10.12 10.34
CA ALA A 9 5.26 -10.98 9.98
C ALA A 9 5.47 -11.09 8.46
N GLU A 10 4.41 -10.93 7.68
CA GLU A 10 4.40 -10.94 6.22
C GLU A 10 4.90 -9.62 5.60
N LEU A 11 4.90 -8.53 6.36
CA LEU A 11 5.29 -7.20 5.90
C LEU A 11 6.70 -6.87 6.38
N VAL A 12 7.65 -6.91 5.45
CA VAL A 12 9.04 -6.51 5.71
C VAL A 12 9.19 -5.04 5.36
N VAL A 13 9.45 -4.21 6.37
CA VAL A 13 9.68 -2.76 6.21
C VAL A 13 11.16 -2.47 6.43
N THR A 14 11.78 -1.74 5.49
CA THR A 14 13.19 -1.34 5.57
C THR A 14 13.35 0.15 5.32
N GLU A 15 14.29 0.75 6.04
CA GLU A 15 14.71 2.14 5.79
C GLU A 15 15.54 2.20 4.51
N ILE A 16 15.25 3.16 3.64
CA ILE A 16 15.97 3.39 2.38
C ILE A 16 16.38 4.86 2.27
N SER A 17 17.32 5.15 1.38
CA SER A 17 17.67 6.55 1.06
C SER A 17 16.46 7.27 0.49
N ALA A 18 16.09 8.40 1.10
CA ALA A 18 15.04 9.25 0.58
C ALA A 18 15.47 9.93 -0.73
N PRO A 19 14.54 10.23 -1.65
CA PRO A 19 14.87 10.99 -2.85
C PRO A 19 15.49 12.34 -2.49
N ALA A 20 16.53 12.73 -3.22
CA ALA A 20 17.18 14.00 -3.02
C ALA A 20 16.26 15.17 -3.44
N GLN A 21 16.47 16.33 -2.80
CA GLN A 21 15.93 17.63 -3.22
C GLN A 21 14.40 17.81 -3.16
N LEU A 22 13.65 16.93 -2.49
CA LEU A 22 12.21 17.13 -2.29
C LEU A 22 11.88 18.05 -1.09
N ALA A 23 12.75 18.09 -0.09
CA ALA A 23 12.59 18.87 1.14
C ALA A 23 13.94 19.00 1.86
N PRO A 24 14.12 19.97 2.78
CA PRO A 24 15.29 20.08 3.63
C PRO A 24 15.54 18.83 4.49
N TYR A 25 14.45 18.18 4.91
CA TYR A 25 14.50 16.94 5.69
C TYR A 25 13.59 15.89 5.07
N SER A 26 14.10 14.67 4.90
CA SER A 26 13.33 13.57 4.35
C SER A 26 13.70 12.24 4.98
N PHE A 27 12.74 11.32 5.00
CA PHE A 27 12.89 9.96 5.51
C PHE A 27 12.10 9.01 4.62
N ALA A 28 12.65 7.85 4.27
CA ALA A 28 11.99 6.93 3.36
C ALA A 28 12.04 5.48 3.86
N LEU A 29 10.94 4.78 3.61
CA LEU A 29 10.77 3.36 3.85
C LEU A 29 10.40 2.66 2.53
N ALA A 30 10.93 1.46 2.34
CA ALA A 30 10.40 0.50 1.41
C ALA A 30 9.70 -0.61 2.20
N ALA A 31 8.71 -1.23 1.58
CA ALA A 31 8.12 -2.44 2.12
C ALA A 31 7.79 -3.45 1.03
N ASN A 32 7.96 -4.72 1.36
CA ASN A 32 7.61 -5.85 0.50
C ASN A 32 6.80 -6.86 1.31
N ILE A 33 5.79 -7.46 0.69
CA ILE A 33 5.03 -8.55 1.28
C ILE A 33 5.69 -9.87 0.88
N THR A 34 6.12 -10.65 1.87
CA THR A 34 6.69 -11.98 1.66
C THR A 34 5.65 -13.06 1.93
N PRO A 35 5.60 -14.13 1.12
CA PRO A 35 4.69 -15.24 1.38
C PRO A 35 5.09 -16.01 2.63
N MET A 36 4.11 -16.36 3.48
CA MET A 36 4.33 -17.17 4.69
C MET A 36 4.76 -18.62 4.42
N ARG A 37 4.64 -19.12 3.17
CA ARG A 37 4.99 -20.50 2.80
C ARG A 37 6.15 -20.52 1.81
N PRO A 38 7.25 -21.24 2.13
CA PRO A 38 8.34 -21.47 1.18
C PRO A 38 7.81 -22.17 -0.09
N GLY A 39 8.15 -21.66 -1.27
CA GLY A 39 7.84 -22.32 -2.56
C GLY A 39 6.93 -21.54 -3.52
N LYS A 40 6.47 -20.34 -3.16
CA LYS A 40 5.87 -19.38 -4.10
C LYS A 40 6.69 -18.09 -4.07
N ASP A 41 7.61 -17.90 -5.01
CA ASP A 41 8.34 -16.63 -5.22
C ASP A 41 7.46 -15.59 -5.94
N SER A 42 6.24 -15.38 -5.45
CA SER A 42 5.37 -14.33 -5.98
C SER A 42 5.52 -13.08 -5.12
N GLU A 43 5.99 -11.98 -5.72
CA GLU A 43 5.85 -10.65 -5.13
C GLU A 43 4.35 -10.39 -4.92
N LEU A 44 3.91 -10.32 -3.65
CA LEU A 44 2.49 -10.14 -3.33
C LEU A 44 2.09 -8.65 -3.28
N GLY A 45 3.08 -7.78 -3.09
CA GLY A 45 2.90 -6.34 -3.08
C GLY A 45 4.15 -5.64 -2.58
N THR A 46 4.39 -4.44 -3.12
CA THR A 46 5.51 -3.59 -2.71
C THR A 46 5.04 -2.15 -2.53
N GLY A 47 5.77 -1.39 -1.73
CA GLY A 47 5.46 0.01 -1.53
C GLY A 47 6.66 0.84 -1.15
N ARG A 48 6.48 2.16 -1.25
CA ARG A 48 7.37 3.17 -0.71
C ARG A 48 6.59 4.19 0.09
N PHE A 49 7.16 4.61 1.20
CA PHE A 49 6.64 5.68 2.05
C PHE A 49 7.75 6.71 2.22
N ILE A 50 7.48 7.95 1.84
CA ILE A 50 8.43 9.05 1.94
C ILE A 50 7.77 10.12 2.82
N LEU A 51 8.41 10.41 3.95
CA LEU A 51 8.08 11.55 4.78
C LEU A 51 9.00 12.71 4.43
N LEU A 52 8.40 13.85 4.16
CA LEU A 52 9.06 15.11 3.91
C LEU A 52 8.72 16.07 5.04
N TYR A 53 9.70 16.88 5.44
CA TYR A 53 9.52 17.95 6.40
C TYR A 53 10.25 19.20 5.91
N ASP A 54 9.51 20.31 5.89
CA ASP A 54 9.98 21.63 5.51
C ASP A 54 9.33 22.68 6.43
N PRO A 55 10.10 23.35 7.30
CA PRO A 55 9.56 24.34 8.23
C PRO A 55 8.98 25.58 7.53
N ASP A 56 9.31 25.82 6.26
CA ASP A 56 8.80 26.96 5.49
C ASP A 56 7.38 26.71 4.93
N GLU A 57 6.79 25.54 5.22
CA GLU A 57 5.44 25.12 4.81
C GLU A 57 5.13 25.39 3.32
N PRO A 58 5.79 24.64 2.39
CA PRO A 58 5.65 24.84 0.96
C PRO A 58 4.19 24.88 0.49
N GLU A 59 3.91 25.72 -0.51
CA GLU A 59 2.58 25.81 -1.10
C GLU A 59 2.09 24.43 -1.59
N GLY A 60 0.83 24.11 -1.30
CA GLY A 60 0.22 22.82 -1.65
C GLY A 60 0.53 21.67 -0.68
N TRP A 61 1.41 21.87 0.31
CA TRP A 61 1.55 20.90 1.41
C TRP A 61 0.52 21.11 2.51
N ASN A 62 -0.02 22.32 2.67
CA ASN A 62 -0.98 22.63 3.74
C ASN A 62 -0.45 22.30 5.16
N GLY A 63 0.86 22.46 5.37
CA GLY A 63 1.56 22.25 6.64
C GLY A 63 3.03 21.87 6.43
N ALA A 64 3.81 21.81 7.51
CA ALA A 64 5.25 21.53 7.45
C ALA A 64 5.63 20.08 7.07
N PHE A 65 4.69 19.13 7.17
CA PHE A 65 4.92 17.73 6.81
C PHE A 65 4.17 17.34 5.55
N ARG A 66 4.80 16.50 4.71
CA ARG A 66 4.12 15.83 3.61
C ARG A 66 4.53 14.37 3.52
N VAL A 67 3.54 13.50 3.46
CA VAL A 67 3.77 12.10 3.10
C VAL A 67 3.50 11.92 1.62
N VAL A 68 4.39 11.20 0.94
CA VAL A 68 4.18 10.67 -0.40
C VAL A 68 4.33 9.16 -0.32
N CYS A 69 3.33 8.42 -0.79
CA CYS A 69 3.37 6.98 -0.83
C CYS A 69 3.11 6.41 -2.22
N PHE A 70 3.71 5.25 -2.44
CA PHE A 70 3.49 4.39 -3.57
C PHE A 70 3.18 2.99 -3.05
N ALA A 71 2.21 2.31 -3.65
CA ALA A 71 1.91 0.91 -3.41
C ALA A 71 1.55 0.25 -4.74
N GLN A 72 2.00 -0.99 -4.93
CA GLN A 72 1.65 -1.77 -6.11
C GLN A 72 1.48 -3.24 -5.72
N ALA A 73 0.57 -3.92 -6.41
CA ALA A 73 0.39 -5.36 -6.27
C ALA A 73 -0.09 -5.98 -7.58
N PRO A 74 0.41 -7.18 -7.95
CA PRO A 74 -0.17 -7.95 -9.04
C PRO A 74 -1.56 -8.44 -8.65
N LEU A 75 -2.44 -8.60 -9.64
CA LEU A 75 -3.82 -9.02 -9.45
C LEU A 75 -4.18 -10.15 -10.42
N GLU A 76 -5.22 -10.91 -10.06
CA GLU A 76 -5.94 -11.73 -11.03
C GLU A 76 -6.66 -10.81 -12.04
N VAL A 77 -6.71 -11.23 -13.30
CA VAL A 77 -7.24 -10.40 -14.40
C VAL A 77 -8.70 -10.03 -14.16
N GLU A 78 -9.50 -10.97 -13.65
CA GLU A 78 -10.91 -10.75 -13.32
C GLU A 78 -11.09 -9.64 -12.28
N ILE A 79 -10.18 -9.54 -11.29
CA ILE A 79 -10.18 -8.47 -10.29
C ILE A 79 -9.75 -7.15 -10.94
N GLY A 80 -8.72 -7.17 -11.79
CA GLY A 80 -8.25 -5.98 -12.49
C GLY A 80 -9.31 -5.33 -13.39
N LEU A 81 -10.24 -6.14 -13.91
CA LEU A 81 -11.37 -5.69 -14.73
C LEU A 81 -12.54 -5.11 -13.92
N ASP A 82 -12.54 -5.24 -12.59
CA ASP A 82 -13.58 -4.65 -11.75
C ASP A 82 -13.60 -3.12 -11.92
N PRO A 83 -14.76 -2.51 -12.28
CA PRO A 83 -14.87 -1.07 -12.42
C PRO A 83 -14.53 -0.32 -11.14
N PHE A 84 -14.83 -0.87 -9.95
CA PHE A 84 -14.71 -0.21 -8.64
C PHE A 84 -13.36 -0.39 -7.96
N LEU A 85 -12.44 -1.17 -8.53
CA LEU A 85 -11.17 -1.50 -7.89
C LEU A 85 -10.36 -0.25 -7.50
N ALA A 86 -10.42 0.81 -8.31
CA ALA A 86 -9.70 2.06 -8.03
C ALA A 86 -10.26 2.78 -6.78
N GLU A 87 -11.58 2.91 -6.70
CA GLU A 87 -12.29 3.51 -5.57
C GLU A 87 -12.09 2.70 -4.29
N VAL A 88 -12.16 1.37 -4.39
CA VAL A 88 -11.91 0.45 -3.27
C VAL A 88 -10.48 0.57 -2.76
N THR A 89 -9.50 0.64 -3.68
CA THR A 89 -8.08 0.80 -3.31
C THR A 89 -7.84 2.12 -2.59
N TRP A 90 -8.49 3.20 -3.03
CA TRP A 90 -8.43 4.48 -2.34
C TRP A 90 -9.09 4.41 -0.95
N ALA A 91 -10.27 3.81 -0.85
CA ALA A 91 -10.97 3.63 0.42
C ALA A 91 -10.13 2.85 1.44
N TRP A 92 -9.43 1.79 1.00
CA TRP A 92 -8.52 1.03 1.85
C TRP A 92 -7.40 1.88 2.47
N LEU A 93 -6.81 2.83 1.73
CA LEU A 93 -5.83 3.75 2.31
C LEU A 93 -6.46 4.60 3.42
N VAL A 94 -7.62 5.21 3.11
CA VAL A 94 -8.33 6.10 4.04
C VAL A 94 -8.74 5.35 5.31
N ASP A 95 -9.33 4.16 5.15
CA ASP A 95 -9.77 3.32 6.27
C ASP A 95 -8.59 2.84 7.11
N ALA A 96 -7.47 2.45 6.49
CA ALA A 96 -6.27 2.03 7.20
C ALA A 96 -5.62 3.18 7.99
N LEU A 97 -5.60 4.41 7.45
CA LEU A 97 -5.13 5.58 8.20
C LEU A 97 -6.08 5.89 9.38
N ASN A 98 -7.38 5.79 9.16
CA ASN A 98 -8.39 6.06 10.18
C ASN A 98 -8.39 5.01 11.30
N SER A 99 -8.24 3.72 10.98
CA SER A 99 -8.18 2.62 11.96
C SER A 99 -7.00 2.77 12.91
N ARG A 100 -5.87 3.28 12.39
CA ARG A 100 -4.66 3.61 13.16
C ARG A 100 -4.72 4.98 13.85
N LYS A 101 -5.83 5.71 13.69
CA LYS A 101 -6.05 7.05 14.25
C LYS A 101 -4.99 8.06 13.80
N ALA A 102 -4.50 7.91 12.57
CA ALA A 102 -3.58 8.86 11.97
C ALA A 102 -4.31 10.19 11.75
N LYS A 103 -3.73 11.32 12.20
CA LYS A 103 -4.32 12.63 11.98
C LYS A 103 -3.72 13.26 10.73
N TYR A 104 -4.54 13.49 9.71
CA TYR A 104 -4.08 14.05 8.45
C TYR A 104 -5.09 14.99 7.81
N THR A 105 -4.62 15.78 6.85
CA THR A 105 -5.42 16.56 5.92
C THR A 105 -4.86 16.45 4.50
N ALA A 106 -5.51 17.12 3.54
CA ALA A 106 -5.04 17.27 2.16
C ALA A 106 -4.63 15.94 1.50
N ALA A 107 -5.40 14.88 1.78
CA ALA A 107 -5.21 13.57 1.16
C ALA A 107 -5.63 13.63 -0.31
N SER A 108 -4.75 13.16 -1.17
CA SER A 108 -4.96 13.10 -2.61
C SER A 108 -4.19 11.93 -3.21
N GLY A 109 -4.61 11.45 -4.37
CA GLY A 109 -3.92 10.37 -5.04
C GLY A 109 -4.61 9.90 -6.31
N THR A 110 -3.98 8.90 -6.93
CA THR A 110 -4.47 8.19 -8.11
C THR A 110 -4.29 6.70 -7.91
N ALA A 111 -5.34 5.93 -8.19
CA ALA A 111 -5.27 4.48 -8.33
C ALA A 111 -5.34 4.12 -9.82
N THR A 112 -4.32 3.44 -10.32
CA THR A 112 -4.17 3.07 -11.72
C THR A 112 -4.26 1.57 -11.87
N LYS A 113 -5.19 1.12 -12.72
CA LYS A 113 -5.34 -0.28 -13.12
C LYS A 113 -4.59 -0.51 -14.41
N ILE A 114 -3.72 -1.51 -14.45
CA ILE A 114 -2.96 -1.91 -15.64
C ILE A 114 -3.46 -3.29 -16.04
N ILE A 115 -3.96 -3.42 -17.27
CA ILE A 115 -4.31 -4.69 -17.89
C ILE A 115 -3.37 -4.89 -19.07
N SER A 116 -2.69 -6.03 -19.10
CA SER A 116 -1.83 -6.44 -20.20
C SER A 116 -2.40 -7.68 -20.86
N SER A 117 -2.35 -7.72 -22.20
CA SER A 117 -2.69 -8.91 -22.97
C SER A 117 -1.51 -9.37 -23.79
N GLY A 118 -1.15 -10.65 -23.65
CA GLY A 118 -0.06 -11.26 -24.39
C GLY A 118 -0.46 -11.57 -25.82
N PHE A 119 0.32 -11.09 -26.79
CA PHE A 119 0.17 -11.43 -28.21
C PHE A 119 1.50 -11.98 -28.77
N GLY A 120 1.45 -12.74 -29.87
CA GLY A 120 2.63 -13.30 -30.51
C GLY A 120 3.42 -14.23 -29.56
N GLU A 121 4.70 -13.95 -29.36
CA GLU A 121 5.57 -14.72 -28.45
C GLU A 121 5.10 -14.68 -26.99
N LEU A 122 4.42 -13.61 -26.58
CA LEU A 122 3.89 -13.44 -25.22
C LEU A 122 2.51 -14.09 -25.03
N ALA A 123 1.89 -14.62 -26.09
CA ALA A 123 0.57 -15.26 -25.99
C ALA A 123 0.56 -16.45 -25.00
N LYS A 124 1.71 -17.12 -24.81
CA LYS A 124 1.86 -18.20 -23.83
C LYS A 124 1.85 -17.72 -22.37
N GLN A 125 2.13 -16.44 -22.13
CA GLN A 125 2.12 -15.84 -20.79
C GLN A 125 0.70 -15.42 -20.37
N GLY A 126 -0.21 -15.24 -21.34
CA GLY A 126 -1.61 -14.88 -21.09
C GLY A 126 -1.81 -13.40 -20.79
N ASP A 127 -2.96 -13.09 -20.20
CA ASP A 127 -3.29 -11.75 -19.72
C ASP A 127 -2.75 -11.54 -18.29
N GLY A 128 -2.45 -10.29 -17.95
CA GLY A 128 -2.00 -9.88 -16.62
C GLY A 128 -2.73 -8.64 -16.12
N ALA A 129 -2.75 -8.47 -14.81
CA ALA A 129 -3.31 -7.30 -14.17
C ALA A 129 -2.44 -6.81 -13.00
N GLN A 130 -2.44 -5.50 -12.77
CA GLN A 130 -1.76 -4.85 -11.66
C GLN A 130 -2.55 -3.61 -11.22
N ILE A 131 -2.51 -3.32 -9.92
CA ILE A 131 -2.94 -2.04 -9.37
C ILE A 131 -1.75 -1.26 -8.85
N GLU A 132 -1.74 0.04 -9.11
CA GLU A 132 -0.80 0.99 -8.52
C GLU A 132 -1.56 2.11 -7.81
N LEU A 133 -1.20 2.40 -6.57
CA LEU A 133 -1.66 3.58 -5.83
C LEU A 133 -0.49 4.55 -5.65
N ARG A 134 -0.71 5.79 -6.07
CA ARG A 134 0.15 6.94 -5.72
C ARG A 134 -0.69 7.89 -4.90
N ALA A 135 -0.28 8.16 -3.67
CA ALA A 135 -1.03 9.05 -2.79
C ALA A 135 -0.11 9.95 -1.99
N SER A 136 -0.69 11.02 -1.46
CA SER A 136 -0.01 11.94 -0.58
C SER A 136 -1.00 12.59 0.38
N TRP A 137 -0.53 12.93 1.57
CA TRP A 137 -1.33 13.61 2.60
C TRP A 137 -0.42 14.37 3.55
N THR A 138 -1.02 15.21 4.38
CA THR A 138 -0.32 16.10 5.31
C THR A 138 -0.61 15.64 6.74
N PRO A 139 0.36 15.04 7.45
CA PRO A 139 0.25 14.76 8.86
C PRO A 139 -0.03 16.01 9.68
N LEU A 140 -0.95 15.92 10.65
CA LEU A 140 -1.33 17.03 11.54
C LEU A 140 -0.67 16.96 12.91
N ASP A 141 0.03 15.86 13.22
CA ASP A 141 0.79 15.71 14.45
C ASP A 141 2.08 14.91 14.21
N HIS A 142 2.86 14.75 15.28
CA HIS A 142 4.13 14.01 15.24
C HIS A 142 3.98 12.49 15.40
N ASN A 143 2.74 11.96 15.46
CA ASN A 143 2.50 10.52 15.54
C ASN A 143 2.64 9.85 14.16
N LEU A 144 3.84 9.97 13.60
CA LEU A 144 4.21 9.44 12.29
C LEU A 144 4.11 7.90 12.21
N THR A 145 4.15 7.23 13.37
CA THR A 145 3.96 5.78 13.47
C THR A 145 2.60 5.34 12.95
N ALA A 146 1.52 6.06 13.29
CA ALA A 146 0.16 5.73 12.82
C ALA A 146 0.04 5.77 11.29
N HIS A 147 0.73 6.72 10.65
CA HIS A 147 0.74 6.84 9.19
C HIS A 147 1.49 5.69 8.52
N VAL A 148 2.63 5.27 9.09
CA VAL A 148 3.42 4.13 8.59
C VAL A 148 2.65 2.82 8.77
N GLU A 149 1.98 2.63 9.92
CA GLU A 149 1.16 1.44 10.17
C GLU A 149 -0.06 1.38 9.24
N GLY A 150 -0.73 2.51 8.99
CA GLY A 150 -1.86 2.56 8.05
C GLY A 150 -1.44 2.26 6.61
N TRP A 151 -0.29 2.80 6.17
CA TRP A 151 0.30 2.44 4.88
C TRP A 151 0.70 0.96 4.80
N GLY A 152 1.25 0.39 5.88
CA GLY A 152 1.57 -1.03 5.95
C GLY A 152 0.32 -1.92 5.84
N GLU A 153 -0.78 -1.52 6.48
CA GLU A 153 -2.06 -2.22 6.42
C GLU A 153 -2.68 -2.17 5.01
N LEU A 154 -2.58 -1.04 4.30
CA LEU A 154 -2.91 -0.96 2.88
C LEU A 154 -2.13 -1.99 2.05
N LEU A 155 -0.81 -2.09 2.25
CA LEU A 155 0.02 -3.05 1.51
C LEU A 155 -0.41 -4.50 1.76
N CYS A 156 -0.78 -4.83 3.01
CA CYS A 156 -1.32 -6.13 3.34
C CYS A 156 -2.64 -6.40 2.62
N MET A 157 -3.57 -5.43 2.60
CA MET A 157 -4.85 -5.58 1.90
C MET A 157 -4.67 -5.75 0.38
N LEU A 158 -3.78 -4.96 -0.23
CA LEU A 158 -3.43 -5.08 -1.65
C LEU A 158 -2.85 -6.46 -2.00
N ALA A 159 -2.09 -7.05 -1.07
CA ALA A 159 -1.55 -8.40 -1.19
C ALA A 159 -2.58 -9.51 -0.85
N GLY A 160 -3.84 -9.17 -0.62
CA GLY A 160 -4.91 -10.12 -0.28
C GLY A 160 -4.85 -10.66 1.15
N LEU A 161 -4.05 -10.04 2.03
CA LEU A 161 -4.04 -10.39 3.45
C LEU A 161 -5.20 -9.66 4.16
N PRO A 162 -5.96 -10.35 5.02
CA PRO A 162 -7.07 -9.72 5.74
C PRO A 162 -6.54 -8.60 6.66
N PRO A 163 -7.31 -7.54 6.96
CA PRO A 163 -6.91 -6.50 7.90
C PRO A 163 -6.52 -7.08 9.27
N ALA A 164 -5.57 -6.45 9.97
CA ALA A 164 -5.06 -7.00 11.23
C ALA A 164 -6.03 -6.81 12.42
N GLY A 165 -7.05 -5.99 12.24
CA GLY A 165 -7.97 -5.57 13.30
C GLY A 165 -9.43 -5.71 12.90
N GLU A 166 -9.92 -6.93 12.79
CA GLU A 166 -11.28 -7.33 13.13
C GLU A 166 -11.29 -8.86 13.21
N GLY A 167 -11.94 -9.42 14.23
CA GLY A 167 -12.03 -10.87 14.48
C GLY A 167 -12.87 -11.63 13.45
N VAL A 168 -12.60 -11.43 12.16
CA VAL A 168 -13.23 -12.19 11.08
C VAL A 168 -12.42 -13.46 10.90
N SER A 169 -12.85 -14.49 11.64
CA SER A 169 -12.46 -15.86 11.36
C SER A 169 -12.79 -16.15 9.89
N MET A 170 -11.77 -16.44 9.09
CA MET A 170 -11.93 -16.83 7.69
C MET A 170 -12.89 -18.02 7.63
N LEU A 171 -14.11 -17.80 7.13
CA LEU A 171 -15.01 -18.89 6.72
C LEU A 171 -14.31 -19.64 5.59
N SER A 172 -13.60 -20.71 5.95
CA SER A 172 -13.06 -21.65 4.99
C SER A 172 -14.21 -22.17 4.13
N ALA A 173 -14.28 -21.73 2.88
CA ALA A 173 -15.13 -22.35 1.87
C ALA A 173 -14.62 -23.78 1.66
N ARG A 174 -15.15 -24.72 2.45
CA ARG A 174 -14.98 -26.15 2.21
C ARG A 174 -15.55 -26.43 0.82
N ARG A 175 -14.66 -26.70 -0.15
CA ARG A 175 -15.02 -27.39 -1.38
C ARG A 175 -15.65 -28.72 -0.97
N ALA A 176 -16.98 -28.80 -1.05
CA ALA A 176 -17.69 -30.06 -1.03
C ALA A 176 -17.35 -30.79 -2.34
N ALA A 177 -16.40 -31.72 -2.26
CA ALA A 177 -16.28 -32.75 -3.29
C ALA A 177 -17.52 -33.63 -3.17
N ARG A 178 -18.44 -33.51 -4.14
CA ARG A 178 -19.46 -34.54 -4.37
C ARG A 178 -18.77 -35.71 -5.06
N GLY A 179 -18.97 -36.90 -4.49
CA GLY A 179 -18.63 -38.18 -5.13
C GLY A 179 -19.60 -38.56 -6.23
#